data_AF-A0A2H0QB36-F1
#
_entry.id   AF-A0A2H0QB36-F1
#
_cell.length_a   1.000
_cell.length_b   1.000
_cell.length_c   1.000
_cell.angle_alpha   90.00
_cell.angle_beta   90.00
_cell.angle_gamma   90.00
#
_symmetry.space_group_name_H-M   'P 1'
#
loop_
_entity.id
_entity.type
_entity.pdbx_description
1 polymer ?
#
loop_
_entity_poly.entity_id
_entity_poly.type
_entity_poly.pdbx_seq_one_letter_code
_entity_poly.pdbx_strand_id
1 'polypeptide(L)' 'MLSCKEITRILSSDEELRLIKRTELRMHLLMCEHCSNYNKHLKQMKEGFKKFFKKKYEVKPDELTKLEESIIKKHTR' A
#
# COMPACT_ATOMS: atom_id res chain seq x y z
N MET A 1 -16.75 -0.99 -21.42
CA MET A 1 -15.89 -1.98 -20.73
C MET A 1 -14.47 -1.49 -20.79
N LEU A 2 -13.82 -1.31 -19.65
CA LEU A 2 -12.39 -0.99 -19.59
C LEU A 2 -11.57 -2.13 -20.19
N SER A 3 -10.57 -1.78 -20.99
CA SER A 3 -9.60 -2.75 -21.52
C SER A 3 -8.67 -3.25 -20.42
N CYS A 4 -8.08 -4.44 -20.60
CA CYS A 4 -7.09 -4.98 -19.66
C CYS A 4 -5.93 -4.00 -19.41
N LYS A 5 -5.52 -3.23 -20.43
CA LYS A 5 -4.47 -2.19 -20.32
C LYS A 5 -4.87 -1.04 -19.39
N GLU A 6 -6.12 -0.60 -19.47
CA GLU A 6 -6.65 0.44 -18.58
C GLU A 6 -6.76 -0.09 -17.14
N ILE A 7 -7.20 -1.34 -16.99
CA ILE A 7 -7.31 -1.99 -15.67
C ILE A 7 -5.96 -2.12 -15.02
N THR A 8 -4.92 -2.56 -15.74
CA THR A 8 -3.56 -2.66 -15.18
C THR A 8 -3.03 -1.29 -14.75
N ARG A 9 -3.30 -0.24 -15.53
CA ARG A 9 -2.90 1.13 -15.19
C ARG A 9 -3.63 1.66 -13.96
N ILE A 10 -4.93 1.37 -13.85
CA ILE A 10 -5.75 1.73 -12.68
C ILE A 10 -5.22 1.01 -11.43
N LEU A 11 -4.95 -0.29 -11.53
CA LEU A 11 -4.47 -1.09 -10.39
C LEU A 11 -3.06 -0.73 -9.92
N SER A 12 -2.21 -0.21 -10.81
CA SER A 12 -0.86 0.25 -10.46
C SER A 12 -0.81 1.72 -10.04
N SER A 13 -1.91 2.45 -10.13
CA SER A 13 -2.00 3.86 -9.75
C SER A 13 -2.49 4.00 -8.30
N ASP A 14 -1.99 5.00 -7.59
CA ASP A 14 -2.52 5.40 -6.28
C ASP A 14 -3.66 6.45 -6.39
N GLU A 15 -4.15 6.72 -7.60
CA GLU A 15 -5.25 7.67 -7.81
C GLU A 15 -6.58 7.20 -7.20
N GLU A 16 -7.31 8.14 -6.59
CA GLU A 16 -8.68 7.88 -6.15
C GLU A 16 -9.63 7.72 -7.35
N LEU A 17 -10.30 6.57 -7.38
CA LEU A 17 -11.27 6.26 -8.43
C LEU A 17 -12.63 6.87 -8.14
N ARG A 18 -13.19 7.57 -9.14
CA ARG A 18 -14.63 7.91 -9.18
C ARG A 18 -15.47 6.63 -9.02
N LEU A 19 -16.63 6.74 -8.37
CA LEU A 19 -17.50 5.59 -8.03
C LEU A 19 -17.84 4.70 -9.25
N ILE A 20 -18.10 5.31 -10.41
CA ILE A 20 -18.41 4.61 -11.66
C ILE A 20 -17.22 3.77 -12.14
N LYS A 21 -16.00 4.33 -12.11
CA LYS A 21 -14.79 3.58 -12.50
C LYS A 21 -14.51 2.42 -11.55
N ARG A 22 -14.87 2.57 -10.27
CA ARG A 22 -14.74 1.50 -9.27
C ARG A 22 -15.70 0.33 -9.56
N THR A 23 -16.93 0.59 -10.00
CA THR A 23 -17.86 -0.49 -10.37
C THR A 23 -17.42 -1.19 -11.66
N GLU A 24 -16.98 -0.46 -12.67
CA GLU A 24 -16.44 -1.03 -13.91
C GLU A 24 -15.20 -1.90 -13.66
N LEU A 25 -14.27 -1.45 -12.80
CA LEU A 25 -13.11 -2.23 -12.38
C LEU A 25 -13.54 -3.55 -11.72
N ARG A 26 -14.49 -3.51 -10.79
CA ARG A 26 -15.00 -4.72 -10.13
C ARG A 26 -15.60 -5.70 -11.14
N MET A 27 -16.43 -5.21 -12.06
CA MET A 27 -17.01 -6.05 -13.11
C MET A 27 -15.93 -6.70 -13.98
N HIS A 28 -14.91 -5.94 -14.40
CA HIS A 28 -13.82 -6.50 -15.19
C HIS A 28 -13.06 -7.59 -14.43
N LEU A 29 -12.76 -7.39 -13.14
CA LEU A 29 -12.07 -8.39 -12.32
C LEU A 29 -12.88 -9.67 -12.08
N LEU A 30 -14.21 -9.60 -12.16
CA LEU A 30 -15.07 -10.78 -12.08
C LEU A 30 -15.06 -11.60 -13.38
N MET A 31 -14.87 -10.95 -14.53
CA MET A 31 -14.94 -11.59 -15.85
C MET A 31 -13.57 -11.97 -16.42
N CYS A 32 -12.50 -11.31 -15.98
CA CYS A 32 -11.15 -11.51 -16.51
C CYS A 32 -10.23 -12.14 -15.45
N GLU A 33 -9.93 -13.41 -15.62
CA GLU A 33 -9.04 -14.16 -14.72
C GLU A 33 -7.64 -13.53 -14.63
N HIS A 34 -7.07 -13.12 -15.77
CA HIS A 34 -5.74 -12.50 -15.83
C HIS A 34 -5.65 -11.23 -14.97
N CYS A 35 -6.63 -10.33 -15.11
CA CYS A 35 -6.67 -9.10 -14.31
C CYS A 35 -6.97 -9.38 -12.84
N SER A 36 -7.81 -10.39 -12.55
CA SER A 36 -8.06 -10.86 -11.18
C SER A 36 -6.78 -11.35 -10.51
N ASN A 37 -6.01 -12.18 -11.20
CA ASN A 37 -4.73 -12.71 -10.69
C ASN A 37 -3.68 -11.61 -10.55
N TYR A 38 -3.58 -10.69 -11.51
CA TYR A 38 -2.70 -9.52 -11.40
C TYR A 38 -3.01 -8.67 -10.15
N ASN A 39 -4.30 -8.38 -9.90
CA ASN A 39 -4.74 -7.66 -8.70
C ASN A 39 -4.39 -8.42 -7.40
N LYS A 40 -4.52 -9.75 -7.38
CA LYS A 40 -4.13 -10.57 -6.23
C LYS A 40 -2.61 -10.47 -5.96
N HIS A 41 -1.77 -10.57 -7.00
CA HIS A 41 -0.33 -10.46 -6.85
C HIS A 41 0.10 -9.08 -6.33
N LEU A 42 -0.48 -8.00 -6.84
CA LEU A 42 -0.21 -6.65 -6.35
C LEU A 42 -0.55 -6.50 -4.85
N LYS A 43 -1.69 -7.05 -4.41
CA LYS A 43 -2.08 -7.05 -2.99
C LYS A 43 -1.09 -7.83 -2.13
N GLN A 44 -0.71 -9.03 -2.57
CA GLN A 44 0.27 -9.86 -1.86
C GLN A 44 1.62 -9.14 -1.73
N MET A 45 2.10 -8.50 -2.80
CA MET A 45 3.33 -7.71 -2.79
C MET A 45 3.23 -6.53 -1.81
N LYS A 46 2.13 -5.78 -1.84
CA LYS A 46 1.87 -4.67 -0.90
C LYS A 46 1.88 -5.13 0.55
N GLU A 47 1.20 -6.23 0.86
CA GLU A 47 1.17 -6.79 2.21
C GLU A 47 2.52 -7.35 2.64
N GLY A 48 3.23 -8.02 1.74
CA GLY A 48 4.58 -8.54 1.97
C GLY A 48 5.56 -7.43 2.33
N PHE A 49 5.60 -6.36 1.53
CA PHE A 49 6.42 -5.19 1.85
C PHE A 49 5.99 -4.53 3.15
N LYS A 50 4.70 -4.29 3.37
CA LYS A 50 4.21 -3.68 4.62
C LYS A 50 4.67 -4.47 5.84
N LYS A 51 4.59 -5.81 5.80
CA LYS A 51 5.08 -6.69 6.87
C LYS A 51 6.60 -6.63 7.01
N PHE A 52 7.33 -6.69 5.91
CA PHE A 52 8.80 -6.61 5.89
C PHE A 52 9.30 -5.31 6.51
N PHE A 53 8.77 -4.16 6.07
CA PHE A 53 9.12 -2.85 6.59
C PHE A 53 8.68 -2.69 8.05
N LYS A 54 7.47 -3.13 8.41
CA LYS A 54 7.02 -3.08 9.81
C LYS A 54 7.94 -3.86 10.74
N LYS A 55 8.41 -5.04 10.32
CA LYS A 55 9.34 -5.85 11.11
C LYS A 55 10.75 -5.25 11.16
N LYS A 56 11.25 -4.74 10.02
CA LYS A 56 12.60 -4.18 9.93
C LYS A 56 12.75 -2.87 10.72
N TYR A 57 11.69 -2.05 10.72
CA TYR A 57 11.65 -0.75 11.38
C TYR A 57 10.75 -0.78 12.63
N GLU A 58 10.66 -1.94 13.28
CA GLU A 58 9.95 -2.04 14.56
C GLU A 58 10.68 -1.16 15.58
N VAL A 59 10.07 -0.04 15.94
CA VAL A 59 10.62 0.90 16.91
C VAL A 59 10.49 0.29 18.29
N LYS A 60 11.64 -0.03 18.90
CA LYS A 60 11.66 -0.44 20.31
C LYS A 60 11.33 0.78 21.18
N PRO A 61 10.37 0.66 22.12
CA PRO A 61 10.01 1.77 23.00
C PRO A 61 11.22 2.37 23.73
N ASP A 62 12.14 1.52 24.19
CA ASP A 62 13.38 1.94 24.85
C ASP A 62 14.30 2.80 23.98
N GLU A 63 14.35 2.55 22.67
CA GLU A 63 15.15 3.35 21.74
C GLU A 63 14.50 4.72 21.48
N LEU A 64 13.17 4.78 21.51
CA LEU A 64 12.40 6.01 21.33
C LEU A 64 12.57 6.93 22.56
N THR A 65 12.41 6.41 23.77
CA THR A 65 12.59 7.19 25.01
C THR A 65 14.01 7.76 25.11
N LYS A 66 15.03 6.96 24.75
CA LYS A 66 16.42 7.45 24.71
C LYS A 66 16.63 8.57 23.70
N LEU A 67 15.98 8.48 22.53
CA LEU A 67 16.03 9.54 21.53
C LEU A 67 15.34 10.81 22.04
N GLU A 68 14.14 10.68 22.64
CA GLU A 68 13.39 11.79 23.24
C GLU A 68 14.21 12.51 24.32
N GLU A 69 14.79 11.76 25.26
CA GLU A 69 15.66 12.30 26.30
C GLU A 69 16.87 13.05 25.71
N SER A 70 17.48 12.51 24.65
CA SER A 70 18.61 13.14 23.98
C SER A 70 18.24 14.46 23.28
N ILE A 71 17.02 14.56 22.72
CA ILE A 71 16.52 15.76 22.06
C ILE A 71 16.18 16.84 23.09
N ILE A 72 15.49 16.46 24.18
CA ILE A 72 15.14 17.36 25.30
C ILE A 72 16.41 17.95 25.90
N LYS A 73 17.40 17.10 26.23
CA LYS A 73 18.67 17.56 26.80
C LYS A 73 19.44 18.53 25.88
N LYS A 74 19.27 18.40 24.56
CA LYS A 74 19.90 19.27 23.56
C LYS A 74 19.20 20.63 23.40
N HIS A 75 17.90 20.74 23.71
CA HIS A 75 17.10 21.96 23.54
C HIS A 75 16.71 22.64 24.86
N THR A 76 16.93 22.01 26.01
CA THR A 76 16.75 22.61 27.36
C THR A 76 18.06 23.21 27.90
N ARG A 77 18.96 23.66 27.01
CA ARG A 77 20.19 24.38 27.39
C ARG A 77 20.21 25.78 26.80
#